data_AF-A0A812S6C3-F1
#
_entry.id   AF-A0A812S6C3-F1
#
_cell.length_a   1.000
_cell.length_b   1.000
_cell.length_c   1.000
_cell.angle_alpha   90.00
_cell.angle_beta   90.00
_cell.angle_gamma   90.00
#
_symmetry.space_group_name_H-M   'P 1'
#
loop_
_entity.id
_entity.type
_entity.pdbx_description
1 polymer ?
#
loop_
_entity_poly.entity_id
_entity_poly.type
_entity_poly.pdbx_seq_one_letter_code
_entity_poly.pdbx_strand_id
1 'polypeptide(L)'
;MAALSLALARSSSAGISANLQPFRLAPERVGVLPAARGSPVRAGQQRQRRLCGPATGAAFALSALTRAGRRGAVMPMRASSFGSLEPEVLAAVEVVQRSMQLVQALACDMDVAPPSLGKEMEACDVTAGISAIKPGDSTPVTAADYAIQGLVFEYLQRKFPADRLMGEEDAGDLHADPDLCQLALELCSKFSETTIMREPFLAAVDAGMAPSGDSDNGRVWVLDPIDGTKGFMTGQGYMIGLSLLVDGEVIMGVMGNPNAVTTPPIMLAVKGQGLHWWPGEGTGPLDFEPPKPNWAAQDFPLLSSAMAEGCDYPPWLLSPQSTRDACRPFGDAPASDLCCGSMVKYFAVAVGTHCGYVQYEEQLKTWDHACGIICVQESGGAASVTDAANKHVTFPGRRFSVHGGIVSCSRWCTPQMRKLLIEAAAGNAL
;
A
#
# COMPACT_ATOMS: atom_id res chain seq x y z
N MET A 1 31.79 49.65 7.24
CA MET A 1 31.16 50.98 7.05
C MET A 1 29.68 50.80 7.39
N ALA A 2 29.34 50.79 8.68
CA ALA A 2 28.68 51.89 9.40
C ALA A 2 27.23 52.13 8.89
N ALA A 3 26.16 52.24 9.68
CA ALA A 3 25.84 52.11 11.11
C ALA A 3 24.29 52.21 11.21
N LEU A 4 23.69 51.80 12.34
CA LEU A 4 22.48 52.31 13.04
C LEU A 4 21.78 51.13 13.73
N SER A 5 21.92 50.90 15.05
CA SER A 5 21.47 51.66 16.24
C SER A 5 20.06 51.28 16.73
N LEU A 6 20.04 50.87 18.00
CA LEU A 6 18.94 50.43 18.88
C LEU A 6 17.75 51.41 18.99
N ALA A 7 16.57 50.87 19.31
CA ALA A 7 15.74 51.38 20.41
C ALA A 7 14.78 50.30 20.96
N LEU A 8 14.95 49.99 22.25
CA LEU A 8 14.01 49.29 23.13
C LEU A 8 12.94 50.27 23.64
N ALA A 9 11.69 49.82 23.74
CA ALA A 9 10.68 50.47 24.58
C ALA A 9 9.88 49.40 25.36
N ARG A 10 9.88 49.54 26.69
CA ARG A 10 9.04 48.82 27.66
C ARG A 10 7.81 49.67 27.98
N SER A 11 6.63 49.04 28.12
CA SER A 11 5.53 49.47 29.01
C SER A 11 4.48 48.34 29.03
N SER A 12 4.41 47.51 30.07
CA SER A 12 3.62 47.67 31.32
C SER A 12 2.19 47.10 31.23
N SER A 13 1.90 46.25 32.21
CA SER A 13 0.70 45.48 32.55
C SER A 13 -0.62 46.25 32.64
N ALA A 14 -1.70 45.61 32.20
CA ALA A 14 -3.02 45.70 32.83
C ALA A 14 -3.79 44.40 32.59
N GLY A 15 -4.12 43.69 33.68
CA GLY A 15 -4.99 42.52 33.66
C GLY A 15 -6.45 42.89 33.62
N ILE A 16 -7.26 42.12 32.88
CA ILE A 16 -8.71 42.07 33.05
C ILE A 16 -9.13 40.59 32.98
N SER A 17 -9.72 40.14 34.08
CA SER A 17 -10.40 38.86 34.27
C SER A 17 -11.72 38.87 33.51
N ALA A 18 -12.03 37.81 32.76
CA ALA A 18 -13.36 37.61 32.18
C ALA A 18 -13.79 36.13 32.28
N ASN A 19 -14.94 35.96 32.93
CA ASN A 19 -15.64 34.73 33.25
C ASN A 19 -15.84 33.78 32.06
N LEU A 20 -15.55 32.50 32.28
CA LEU A 20 -16.07 31.38 31.49
C LEU A 20 -17.48 31.01 32.00
N GLN A 21 -18.48 31.03 31.10
CA GLN A 21 -19.71 30.25 31.25
C GLN A 21 -19.89 29.34 30.01
N PRO A 22 -20.40 28.11 30.19
CA PRO A 22 -20.52 27.14 29.10
C PRO A 22 -21.76 27.40 28.22
N PHE A 23 -21.55 27.36 26.91
CA PHE A 23 -22.59 27.41 25.89
C PHE A 23 -23.42 26.11 25.91
N ARG A 24 -24.75 26.22 26.05
CA ARG A 24 -25.71 25.13 25.78
C ARG A 24 -26.27 25.29 24.37
N LEU A 25 -26.18 24.25 23.55
CA LEU A 25 -26.88 24.15 22.27
C LEU A 25 -28.35 23.73 22.49
N ALA A 26 -29.27 24.41 21.82
CA ALA A 26 -30.70 24.07 21.72
C ALA A 26 -31.00 23.47 20.33
N PRO A 27 -32.01 22.59 20.19
CA PRO A 27 -32.24 21.83 18.95
C PRO A 27 -33.04 22.63 17.91
N GLU A 28 -32.60 22.59 16.66
CA GLU A 28 -33.33 23.16 15.52
C GLU A 28 -34.52 22.29 15.07
N ARG A 29 -35.59 22.99 14.69
CA ARG A 29 -36.86 22.44 14.20
C ARG A 29 -36.80 22.26 12.68
N VAL A 30 -37.19 21.07 12.20
CA VAL A 30 -37.42 20.79 10.78
C VAL A 30 -38.75 21.40 10.33
N GLY A 31 -38.70 22.27 9.32
CA GLY A 31 -39.87 22.87 8.67
C GLY A 31 -40.41 22.01 7.53
N VAL A 32 -41.74 21.90 7.45
CA VAL A 32 -42.53 21.19 6.43
C VAL A 32 -42.97 22.16 5.33
N LEU A 33 -42.89 21.75 4.06
CA LEU A 33 -43.58 22.39 2.92
C LEU A 33 -44.35 21.34 2.09
N PRO A 34 -45.40 21.75 1.34
CA PRO A 34 -46.60 20.93 1.13
C PRO A 34 -46.67 20.18 -0.21
N ALA A 35 -47.55 19.18 -0.24
CA ALA A 35 -47.83 18.26 -1.35
C ALA A 35 -48.71 18.89 -2.46
N ALA A 36 -48.37 18.58 -3.71
CA ALA A 36 -49.19 18.81 -4.90
C ALA A 36 -50.05 17.58 -5.25
N ARG A 37 -51.27 17.84 -5.74
CA ARG A 37 -52.33 16.87 -6.09
C ARG A 37 -52.14 16.28 -7.50
N GLY A 38 -52.51 15.02 -7.66
CA GLY A 38 -52.84 14.36 -8.94
C GLY A 38 -53.48 12.99 -8.71
N SER A 39 -54.79 12.88 -8.99
CA SER A 39 -55.64 11.68 -8.80
C SER A 39 -55.60 10.72 -10.03
N PRO A 40 -56.42 9.64 -10.11
CA PRO A 40 -56.26 8.36 -9.42
C PRO A 40 -56.34 7.14 -10.37
N VAL A 41 -55.88 5.96 -9.93
CA VAL A 41 -56.20 4.66 -10.57
C VAL A 41 -56.91 3.74 -9.57
N ARG A 42 -57.83 2.94 -10.12
CA ARG A 42 -59.00 2.27 -9.54
C ARG A 42 -58.75 1.31 -8.37
N ALA A 43 -59.78 1.27 -7.53
CA ALA A 43 -59.99 0.35 -6.41
C ALA A 43 -60.34 -1.09 -6.87
N GLY A 44 -59.83 -2.06 -6.11
CA GLY A 44 -60.27 -3.46 -6.05
C GLY A 44 -60.33 -3.90 -4.58
N GLN A 45 -61.42 -4.56 -4.20
CA GLN A 45 -61.94 -4.66 -2.84
C GLN A 45 -61.15 -5.53 -1.84
N GLN A 46 -61.18 -5.02 -0.60
CA GLN A 46 -61.17 -5.69 0.71
C GLN A 46 -61.43 -7.20 0.77
N ARG A 47 -60.67 -7.88 1.65
CA ARG A 47 -61.25 -8.50 2.86
C ARG A 47 -60.23 -8.59 4.02
N GLN A 48 -60.64 -8.05 5.16
CA GLN A 48 -59.95 -8.01 6.44
C GLN A 48 -59.92 -9.38 7.11
N ARG A 49 -58.88 -9.63 7.93
CA ARG A 49 -59.03 -10.09 9.33
C ARG A 49 -57.83 -9.60 10.15
N ARG A 50 -58.13 -8.83 11.21
CA ARG A 50 -57.20 -8.41 12.28
C ARG A 50 -56.99 -9.57 13.25
N LEU A 51 -55.84 -9.60 13.94
CA LEU A 51 -55.73 -9.76 15.40
C LEU A 51 -54.31 -9.38 15.86
N CYS A 52 -54.24 -8.73 17.03
CA CYS A 52 -53.11 -7.99 17.60
C CYS A 52 -52.09 -8.84 18.37
N GLY A 53 -50.85 -8.33 18.53
CA GLY A 53 -49.90 -8.74 19.58
C GLY A 53 -48.42 -8.47 19.23
N PRO A 54 -47.57 -7.95 20.15
CA PRO A 54 -46.30 -7.28 19.80
C PRO A 54 -45.12 -8.25 19.63
N ALA A 55 -44.22 -7.94 18.70
CA ALA A 55 -42.97 -8.65 18.49
C ALA A 55 -41.82 -7.95 19.22
N THR A 56 -41.29 -8.62 20.25
CA THR A 56 -39.95 -8.38 20.81
C THR A 56 -38.93 -9.20 20.04
N GLY A 57 -37.75 -8.61 19.82
CA GLY A 57 -36.71 -9.11 18.92
C GLY A 57 -36.15 -10.49 19.26
N ALA A 58 -35.68 -11.16 18.21
CA ALA A 58 -34.89 -12.38 18.29
C ALA A 58 -33.66 -12.23 17.36
N ALA A 59 -32.49 -12.17 17.99
CA ALA A 59 -31.22 -12.48 17.36
C ALA A 59 -31.24 -13.96 16.94
N PHE A 60 -30.85 -14.26 15.69
CA PHE A 60 -30.65 -15.62 15.24
C PHE A 60 -29.15 -15.92 15.17
N ALA A 61 -28.70 -16.72 16.13
CA ALA A 61 -27.46 -17.47 16.08
C ALA A 61 -27.60 -18.60 15.06
N LEU A 62 -26.61 -18.74 14.16
CA LEU A 62 -26.49 -19.89 13.27
C LEU A 62 -25.76 -21.01 14.01
N SER A 63 -26.48 -22.07 14.37
CA SER A 63 -25.91 -23.32 14.88
C SER A 63 -25.81 -24.38 13.79
N ALA A 64 -24.60 -24.92 13.68
CA ALA A 64 -24.20 -26.28 13.29
C ALA A 64 -25.13 -27.15 12.42
N LEU A 65 -24.61 -27.55 11.26
CA LEU A 65 -24.93 -28.83 10.61
C LEU A 65 -23.63 -29.60 10.31
N THR A 66 -23.23 -30.44 11.27
CA THR A 66 -22.28 -31.52 11.06
C THR A 66 -23.00 -32.74 10.51
N ARG A 67 -22.58 -33.26 9.35
CA ARG A 67 -22.81 -34.66 8.99
C ARG A 67 -21.55 -35.26 8.40
N ALA A 68 -21.08 -36.29 9.10
CA ALA A 68 -19.85 -37.02 8.85
C ALA A 68 -19.84 -37.73 7.49
N GLY A 69 -18.77 -37.52 6.72
CA GLY A 69 -18.40 -38.30 5.55
C GLY A 69 -16.92 -38.68 5.64
N ARG A 70 -16.67 -39.97 5.86
CA ARG A 70 -15.43 -40.75 5.65
C ARG A 70 -14.09 -39.99 5.76
N ARG A 71 -13.36 -40.29 6.84
CA ARG A 71 -11.93 -39.99 7.04
C ARG A 71 -11.09 -40.50 5.86
N GLY A 72 -10.88 -39.64 4.87
CA GLY A 72 -9.62 -39.66 4.12
C GLY A 72 -8.55 -39.17 5.08
N ALA A 73 -7.46 -39.93 5.20
CA ALA A 73 -6.28 -39.44 5.90
C ALA A 73 -5.90 -38.09 5.27
N VAL A 74 -5.95 -37.02 6.06
CA VAL A 74 -5.25 -35.78 5.71
C VAL A 74 -3.79 -36.17 5.67
N MET A 75 -3.26 -36.36 4.45
CA MET A 75 -1.81 -36.41 4.31
C MET A 75 -1.27 -35.09 4.88
N PRO A 76 -0.21 -35.11 5.69
CA PRO A 76 0.46 -33.88 6.02
C PRO A 76 0.84 -33.21 4.69
N MET A 77 0.45 -31.94 4.52
CA MET A 77 0.98 -31.11 3.45
C MET A 77 2.50 -31.30 3.42
N ARG A 78 3.06 -31.49 2.22
CA ARG A 78 4.51 -31.54 2.03
C ARG A 78 5.11 -30.34 2.77
N ALA A 79 6.16 -30.59 3.57
CA ALA A 79 7.00 -29.53 4.12
C ALA A 79 7.32 -28.53 2.99
N SER A 80 7.15 -27.24 3.29
CA SER A 80 7.25 -26.12 2.35
C SER A 80 8.57 -26.15 1.57
N SER A 81 8.48 -25.88 0.28
CA SER A 81 9.50 -26.16 -0.74
C SER A 81 10.27 -24.92 -1.20
N PHE A 82 10.62 -23.99 -0.29
CA PHE A 82 11.34 -22.76 -0.63
C PHE A 82 12.86 -22.93 -0.80
N GLY A 83 13.33 -24.17 -0.71
CA GLY A 83 14.74 -24.51 -0.82
C GLY A 83 15.56 -23.84 0.29
N SER A 84 16.69 -23.25 -0.07
CA SER A 84 17.59 -22.60 0.89
C SER A 84 17.07 -21.28 1.47
N LEU A 85 16.00 -20.70 0.92
CA LEU A 85 15.42 -19.41 1.35
C LEU A 85 14.25 -19.55 2.33
N GLU A 86 13.93 -20.76 2.78
CA GLU A 86 12.83 -20.97 3.73
C GLU A 86 12.96 -20.15 5.03
N PRO A 87 14.14 -20.00 5.66
CA PRO A 87 14.30 -19.13 6.83
C PRO A 87 13.95 -17.66 6.55
N GLU A 88 14.38 -17.14 5.39
CA GLU A 88 14.12 -15.78 4.93
C GLU A 88 12.64 -15.55 4.62
N VAL A 89 12.00 -16.50 3.94
CA VAL A 89 10.55 -16.47 3.66
C VAL A 89 9.76 -16.35 4.95
N LEU A 90 10.02 -17.24 5.93
CA LEU A 90 9.28 -17.24 7.18
C LEU A 90 9.53 -15.96 7.99
N ALA A 91 10.78 -15.48 8.02
CA ALA A 91 11.13 -14.21 8.65
C ALA A 91 10.39 -13.02 8.02
N ALA A 92 10.39 -12.92 6.70
CA ALA A 92 9.79 -11.82 5.97
C ALA A 92 8.26 -11.79 6.11
N VAL A 93 7.61 -12.95 6.01
CA VAL A 93 6.17 -13.06 6.26
C VAL A 93 5.83 -12.61 7.69
N GLU A 94 6.59 -13.08 8.68
CA GLU A 94 6.34 -12.74 10.08
C GLU A 94 6.43 -11.23 10.35
N VAL A 95 7.49 -10.57 9.90
CA VAL A 95 7.64 -9.13 10.12
C VAL A 95 6.64 -8.32 9.30
N VAL A 96 6.25 -8.76 8.11
CA VAL A 96 5.20 -8.12 7.31
C VAL A 96 3.84 -8.27 8.00
N GLN A 97 3.49 -9.44 8.55
CA GLN A 97 2.26 -9.64 9.33
C GLN A 97 2.19 -8.69 10.53
N ARG A 98 3.27 -8.59 11.31
CA ARG A 98 3.35 -7.65 12.45
C ARG A 98 3.23 -6.19 12.01
N SER A 99 3.84 -5.84 10.90
CA SER A 99 3.77 -4.49 10.33
C SER A 99 2.35 -4.14 9.89
N MET A 100 1.62 -5.08 9.26
CA MET A 100 0.20 -4.89 8.91
C MET A 100 -0.69 -4.74 10.14
N GLN A 101 -0.46 -5.52 11.20
CA GLN A 101 -1.19 -5.38 12.46
C GLN A 101 -0.93 -4.01 13.11
N LEU A 102 0.31 -3.50 13.02
CA LEU A 102 0.69 -2.19 13.53
C LEU A 102 -0.10 -1.06 12.86
N VAL A 103 -0.13 -1.02 11.53
CA VAL A 103 -0.86 0.02 10.78
C VAL A 103 -2.36 -0.09 10.96
N GLN A 104 -2.91 -1.30 11.07
CA GLN A 104 -4.33 -1.50 11.36
C GLN A 104 -4.71 -0.99 12.75
N ALA A 105 -3.87 -1.25 13.77
CA ALA A 105 -4.10 -0.72 15.11
C ALA A 105 -4.03 0.81 15.13
N LEU A 106 -3.05 1.40 14.46
CA LEU A 106 -2.93 2.86 14.38
C LEU A 106 -4.11 3.49 13.61
N ALA A 107 -4.56 2.87 12.51
CA ALA A 107 -5.71 3.37 11.76
C ALA A 107 -7.01 3.35 12.58
N CYS A 108 -7.19 2.35 13.45
CA CYS A 108 -8.30 2.32 14.41
C CYS A 108 -8.23 3.44 15.44
N ASP A 109 -7.03 3.81 15.89
CA ASP A 109 -6.81 4.88 16.87
C ASP A 109 -6.93 6.29 16.22
N MET A 110 -6.59 6.42 14.94
CA MET A 110 -6.60 7.68 14.18
C MET A 110 -7.97 8.09 13.61
N ASP A 111 -9.03 7.30 13.81
CA ASP A 111 -10.36 7.50 13.18
C ASP A 111 -10.25 7.74 11.66
N VAL A 112 -9.36 7.00 10.99
CA VAL A 112 -9.13 7.12 9.54
C VAL A 112 -10.43 6.80 8.82
N ALA A 113 -10.89 7.74 7.99
CA ALA A 113 -12.16 7.60 7.27
C ALA A 113 -12.19 6.28 6.49
N PRO A 114 -13.34 5.57 6.46
CA PRO A 114 -13.46 4.33 5.70
C PRO A 114 -13.13 4.58 4.20
N PRO A 115 -12.53 3.62 3.50
CA PRO A 115 -11.97 3.79 2.14
C PRO A 115 -12.92 4.36 1.07
N SER A 116 -14.24 4.34 1.34
CA SER A 116 -15.27 4.85 0.44
C SER A 116 -15.44 6.38 0.44
N LEU A 117 -14.79 7.11 1.35
CA LEU A 117 -14.80 8.57 1.38
C LEU A 117 -13.36 9.08 1.22
N GLY A 118 -12.91 9.21 -0.04
CA GLY A 118 -11.63 9.84 -0.33
C GLY A 118 -11.60 11.24 0.30
N LYS A 119 -10.77 11.42 1.32
CA LYS A 119 -10.52 12.72 1.94
C LYS A 119 -9.34 13.37 1.23
N GLU A 120 -9.54 14.59 0.71
CA GLU A 120 -8.42 15.42 0.25
C GLU A 120 -7.61 15.87 1.47
N MET A 121 -6.29 15.72 1.42
CA MET A 121 -5.39 16.03 2.53
C MET A 121 -5.17 17.54 2.61
N GLU A 122 -5.64 18.17 3.69
CA GLU A 122 -5.39 19.59 3.96
C GLU A 122 -4.09 19.77 4.76
N ALA A 123 -3.47 20.95 4.68
CA ALA A 123 -2.24 21.26 5.44
C ALA A 123 -2.42 21.18 6.98
N CYS A 124 -3.65 21.02 7.47
CA CYS A 124 -4.00 20.84 8.87
C CYS A 124 -4.15 19.36 9.30
N ASP A 125 -4.04 18.38 8.40
CA ASP A 125 -4.14 16.95 8.74
C ASP A 125 -2.85 16.38 9.37
N VAL A 126 -1.78 17.17 9.45
CA VAL A 126 -0.59 16.93 10.29
C VAL A 126 -0.99 17.18 11.75
N THR A 127 -1.56 16.17 12.40
CA THR A 127 -1.65 16.18 13.87
C THR A 127 -0.22 16.11 14.40
N ALA A 128 0.20 17.12 15.17
CA ALA A 128 1.53 17.18 15.78
C ALA A 128 1.83 15.87 16.53
N GLY A 129 2.97 15.23 16.23
CA GLY A 129 3.41 13.97 16.82
C GLY A 129 3.02 12.69 16.07
N ILE A 130 2.13 12.74 15.07
CA ILE A 130 1.72 11.55 14.28
C ILE A 130 2.47 11.48 12.94
N SER A 131 2.78 12.63 12.35
CA SER A 131 3.44 12.71 11.04
C SER A 131 4.43 13.87 10.94
N ALA A 132 5.46 13.69 10.13
CA ALA A 132 6.46 14.67 9.73
C ALA A 132 6.44 14.84 8.20
N ILE A 133 6.87 16.01 7.72
CA ILE A 133 7.07 16.29 6.29
C ILE A 133 8.53 16.72 6.11
N LYS A 134 9.29 15.97 5.31
CA LYS A 134 10.72 16.25 5.08
C LYS A 134 10.90 17.55 4.27
N PRO A 135 11.85 18.43 4.63
CA PRO A 135 12.11 19.65 3.86
C PRO A 135 12.48 19.34 2.40
N GLY A 136 11.67 19.81 1.44
CA GLY A 136 11.89 19.59 0.01
C GLY A 136 11.24 18.32 -0.56
N ASP A 137 10.60 17.50 0.28
CA ASP A 137 9.75 16.37 -0.11
C ASP A 137 8.31 16.68 0.31
N SER A 138 7.34 16.55 -0.60
CA SER A 138 5.92 16.74 -0.27
C SER A 138 5.26 15.49 0.30
N THR A 139 6.01 14.39 0.43
CA THR A 139 5.49 13.10 0.91
C THR A 139 5.54 13.07 2.43
N PRO A 140 4.39 12.84 3.10
CA PRO A 140 4.37 12.73 4.55
C PRO A 140 4.99 11.41 5.00
N VAL A 141 5.56 11.41 6.20
CA VAL A 141 6.04 10.23 6.92
C VAL A 141 5.34 10.19 8.29
N THR A 142 4.98 9.01 8.78
CA THR A 142 4.28 8.85 10.07
C THR A 142 5.13 8.12 11.10
N ALA A 143 4.69 8.14 12.36
CA ALA A 143 5.28 7.31 13.41
C ALA A 143 5.26 5.80 13.06
N ALA A 144 4.30 5.35 12.22
CA ALA A 144 4.23 3.96 11.80
C ALA A 144 5.35 3.58 10.82
N ASP A 145 5.73 4.47 9.89
CA ASP A 145 6.85 4.23 8.96
C ASP A 145 8.14 3.92 9.75
N TYR A 146 8.44 4.77 10.74
CA TYR A 146 9.57 4.60 11.65
C TYR A 146 9.46 3.35 12.52
N ALA A 147 8.29 3.09 13.09
CA ALA A 147 8.06 1.93 13.95
C ALA A 147 8.23 0.60 13.20
N ILE A 148 7.72 0.52 11.97
CA ILE A 148 7.87 -0.64 11.08
C ILE A 148 9.33 -0.82 10.70
N GLN A 149 10.01 0.23 10.26
CA GLN A 149 11.42 0.12 9.88
C GLN A 149 12.28 -0.35 11.06
N GLY A 150 12.10 0.24 12.25
CA GLY A 150 12.79 -0.21 13.45
C GLY A 150 12.48 -1.66 13.82
N LEU A 151 11.21 -2.08 13.75
CA LEU A 151 10.77 -3.44 14.05
C LEU A 151 11.37 -4.47 13.08
N VAL A 152 11.30 -4.19 11.78
CA VAL A 152 11.78 -5.10 10.74
C VAL A 152 13.30 -5.20 10.80
N PHE A 153 14.01 -4.08 10.90
CA PHE A 153 15.47 -4.08 10.89
C PHE A 153 16.09 -4.64 12.16
N GLU A 154 15.52 -4.38 13.34
CA GLU A 154 15.97 -5.05 14.57
C GLU A 154 15.81 -6.57 14.44
N TYR A 155 14.65 -7.04 13.98
CA TYR A 155 14.38 -8.46 13.81
C TYR A 155 15.34 -9.11 12.80
N LEU A 156 15.53 -8.48 11.63
CA LEU A 156 16.41 -8.99 10.57
C LEU A 156 17.88 -8.98 10.99
N GLN A 157 18.36 -7.95 11.70
CA GLN A 157 19.74 -7.91 12.21
C GLN A 157 20.03 -9.05 13.19
N ARG A 158 19.08 -9.39 14.07
CA ARG A 158 19.25 -10.54 14.98
C ARG A 158 19.29 -11.87 14.23
N LYS A 159 18.45 -12.03 13.20
CA LYS A 159 18.25 -13.31 12.50
C LYS A 159 19.27 -13.54 11.37
N PHE A 160 19.67 -12.47 10.68
CA PHE A 160 20.58 -12.46 9.54
C PHE A 160 21.67 -11.38 9.72
N PRO A 161 22.54 -11.50 10.74
CA PRO A 161 23.50 -10.44 11.11
C PRO A 161 24.56 -10.12 10.05
N ALA A 162 24.72 -10.97 9.03
CA ALA A 162 25.63 -10.76 7.91
C ALA A 162 25.00 -10.03 6.72
N ASP A 163 23.67 -9.88 6.70
CA ASP A 163 22.97 -9.22 5.60
C ASP A 163 22.92 -7.70 5.82
N ARG A 164 23.04 -6.92 4.74
CA ARG A 164 22.86 -5.47 4.79
C ARG A 164 21.37 -5.13 4.78
N LEU A 165 21.06 -3.92 5.24
CA LEU A 165 19.72 -3.36 5.26
C LEU A 165 19.66 -2.09 4.41
N MET A 166 18.53 -1.88 3.75
CA MET A 166 18.21 -0.71 2.95
C MET A 166 16.76 -0.32 3.21
N GLY A 167 16.54 0.86 3.77
CA GLY A 167 15.20 1.37 4.09
C GLY A 167 14.97 2.77 3.56
N GLU A 168 13.71 3.18 3.44
CA GLU A 168 13.38 4.55 3.04
C GLU A 168 13.78 5.58 4.09
N GLU A 169 13.54 5.26 5.37
CA GLU A 169 13.60 6.22 6.46
C GLU A 169 14.99 6.30 7.12
N ASP A 170 15.23 7.42 7.83
CA ASP A 170 16.39 7.63 8.70
C ASP A 170 15.93 8.29 10.01
N ALA A 171 16.74 8.21 11.07
CA ALA A 171 16.34 8.67 12.40
C ALA A 171 16.37 10.20 12.56
N GLY A 172 16.67 10.98 11.50
CA GLY A 172 16.82 12.43 11.55
C GLY A 172 15.61 13.15 12.14
N ASP A 173 14.40 12.81 11.68
CA ASP A 173 13.17 13.42 12.21
C ASP A 173 12.90 13.00 13.65
N LEU A 174 13.26 11.77 14.04
CA LEU A 174 13.11 11.26 15.41
C LEU A 174 14.07 11.94 16.39
N HIS A 175 15.23 12.39 15.92
CA HIS A 175 16.13 13.23 16.70
C HIS A 175 15.60 14.65 16.86
N ALA A 176 14.90 15.17 15.84
CA ALA A 176 14.34 16.52 15.84
C ALA A 176 13.03 16.63 16.65
N ASP A 177 12.23 15.57 16.69
CA ASP A 177 10.92 15.52 17.35
C ASP A 177 10.87 14.36 18.39
N PRO A 178 11.07 14.68 19.69
CA PRO A 178 11.01 13.69 20.76
C PRO A 178 9.64 13.02 20.93
N ASP A 179 8.53 13.70 20.63
CA ASP A 179 7.19 13.15 20.79
C ASP A 179 6.90 12.13 19.69
N LEU A 180 7.29 12.45 18.44
CA LEU A 180 7.27 11.50 17.32
C LEU A 180 8.14 10.27 17.62
N CYS A 181 9.35 10.48 18.14
CA CYS A 181 10.25 9.39 18.54
C CYS A 181 9.64 8.49 19.62
N GLN A 182 8.99 9.09 20.62
CA GLN A 182 8.35 8.33 21.69
C GLN A 182 7.20 7.48 21.14
N LEU A 183 6.33 8.06 20.30
CA LEU A 183 5.22 7.33 19.68
C LEU A 183 5.71 6.18 18.79
N ALA A 184 6.70 6.43 17.92
CA ALA A 184 7.26 5.40 17.05
C ALA A 184 7.91 4.26 17.85
N LEU A 185 8.63 4.58 18.94
CA LEU A 185 9.23 3.59 19.83
C LEU A 185 8.18 2.74 20.57
N GLU A 186 7.10 3.38 21.05
CA GLU A 186 5.99 2.69 21.71
C GLU A 186 5.29 1.72 20.76
N LEU A 187 5.00 2.16 19.53
CA LEU A 187 4.44 1.31 18.47
C LEU A 187 5.40 0.16 18.15
N CYS A 188 6.67 0.44 17.92
CA CYS A 188 7.69 -0.58 17.62
C CYS A 188 7.76 -1.64 18.74
N SER A 189 7.81 -1.20 20.00
CA SER A 189 7.88 -2.09 21.16
C SER A 189 6.62 -2.91 21.38
N LYS A 190 5.44 -2.36 21.06
CA LYS A 190 4.15 -3.06 21.18
C LYS A 190 4.04 -4.28 20.25
N PHE A 191 4.66 -4.20 19.07
CA PHE A 191 4.59 -5.25 18.05
C PHE A 191 5.88 -6.08 17.91
N SER A 192 6.95 -5.71 18.62
CA SER A 192 8.17 -6.52 18.71
C SER A 192 8.03 -7.68 19.71
N GLU A 193 8.87 -8.70 19.56
CA GLU A 193 9.01 -9.81 20.53
C GLU A 193 9.58 -9.35 21.87
N THR A 194 10.37 -8.28 21.83
CA THR A 194 11.11 -7.77 22.98
C THR A 194 10.92 -6.28 23.09
N THR A 195 10.94 -5.75 24.31
CA THR A 195 10.99 -4.30 24.50
C THR A 195 12.29 -3.75 23.91
N ILE A 196 12.16 -2.82 22.96
CA ILE A 196 13.31 -2.18 22.32
C ILE A 196 13.57 -0.88 23.06
N MET A 197 14.83 -0.63 23.41
CA MET A 197 15.25 0.63 24.03
C MET A 197 15.43 1.70 22.95
N ARG A 198 15.35 2.98 23.33
CA ARG A 198 15.41 4.12 22.38
C ARG A 198 16.64 4.07 21.48
N GLU A 199 17.83 3.89 22.03
CA GLU A 199 19.07 3.93 21.24
C GLU A 199 19.17 2.76 20.24
N PRO A 200 18.90 1.49 20.63
CA PRO A 200 18.75 0.40 19.67
C PRO A 200 17.69 0.65 18.59
N PHE A 201 16.55 1.25 18.94
CA PHE A 201 15.51 1.57 17.96
C PHE A 201 16.00 2.58 16.91
N LEU A 202 16.60 3.69 17.35
CA LEU A 202 17.15 4.70 16.43
C LEU A 202 18.27 4.10 15.55
N ALA A 203 19.15 3.28 16.14
CA ALA A 203 20.20 2.59 15.40
C ALA A 203 19.64 1.60 14.37
N ALA A 204 18.54 0.91 14.69
CA ALA A 204 17.86 0.03 13.75
C ALA A 204 17.25 0.84 12.59
N VAL A 205 16.59 1.97 12.87
CA VAL A 205 16.08 2.87 11.82
C VAL A 205 17.22 3.35 10.89
N ASP A 206 18.33 3.83 11.44
CA ASP A 206 19.48 4.31 10.67
C ASP A 206 20.24 3.21 9.89
N ALA A 207 20.09 1.94 10.27
CA ALA A 207 20.76 0.83 9.59
C ALA A 207 20.39 0.73 8.10
N GLY A 208 19.22 1.25 7.71
CA GLY A 208 18.78 1.33 6.31
C GLY A 208 19.61 2.25 5.41
N MET A 209 20.44 3.13 5.99
CA MET A 209 21.23 4.13 5.26
C MET A 209 22.58 3.60 4.76
N ALA A 210 22.98 2.40 5.19
CA ALA A 210 24.32 1.86 4.93
C ALA A 210 24.39 0.71 3.88
N PRO A 211 23.67 0.75 2.73
CA PRO A 211 23.86 -0.28 1.72
C PRO A 211 25.15 -0.06 0.90
N SER A 212 25.82 1.09 0.98
CA SER A 212 27.03 1.34 0.18
C SER A 212 28.28 0.77 0.88
N GLY A 213 28.61 -0.47 0.54
CA GLY A 213 29.80 -1.22 0.95
C GLY A 213 29.75 -2.62 0.35
N ASP A 214 30.90 -3.20 0.02
CA ASP A 214 30.97 -4.62 -0.35
C ASP A 214 30.54 -5.42 0.87
N SER A 215 29.36 -6.05 0.87
CA SER A 215 29.11 -7.14 1.80
C SER A 215 29.80 -8.38 1.24
N ASP A 216 30.50 -9.12 2.10
CA ASP A 216 31.18 -10.37 1.72
C ASP A 216 30.25 -11.39 1.03
N ASN A 217 28.93 -11.25 1.20
CA ASN A 217 27.90 -12.12 0.64
C ASN A 217 26.99 -11.50 -0.43
N GLY A 218 27.14 -10.21 -0.76
CA GLY A 218 26.29 -9.51 -1.74
C GLY A 218 24.81 -9.32 -1.35
N ARG A 219 24.37 -9.74 -0.15
CA ARG A 219 22.96 -9.76 0.28
C ARG A 219 22.49 -8.46 0.91
N VAL A 220 21.30 -8.00 0.51
CA VAL A 220 20.65 -6.79 1.03
C VAL A 220 19.15 -6.99 1.19
N TRP A 221 18.62 -6.74 2.38
CA TRP A 221 17.18 -6.60 2.60
C TRP A 221 16.76 -5.16 2.28
N VAL A 222 15.73 -5.02 1.45
CA VAL A 222 15.18 -3.72 1.06
C VAL A 222 13.75 -3.62 1.56
N LEU A 223 13.47 -2.58 2.34
CA LEU A 223 12.19 -2.32 2.97
C LEU A 223 11.64 -0.96 2.52
N ASP A 224 10.38 -0.96 2.11
CA ASP A 224 9.49 0.19 2.19
C ASP A 224 8.48 -0.08 3.31
N PRO A 225 8.54 0.67 4.44
CA PRO A 225 7.69 0.40 5.59
C PRO A 225 6.21 0.68 5.30
N ILE A 226 5.91 1.73 4.52
CA ILE A 226 4.55 2.11 4.08
C ILE A 226 4.66 2.79 2.70
N ASP A 227 4.62 1.99 1.64
CA ASP A 227 4.65 2.54 0.29
C ASP A 227 3.30 3.18 -0.04
N GLY A 228 3.30 4.50 -0.22
CA GLY A 228 2.11 5.32 -0.33
C GLY A 228 1.57 5.81 1.01
N THR A 229 2.44 6.38 1.85
CA THR A 229 2.08 6.98 3.16
C THR A 229 0.91 7.97 3.07
N LYS A 230 0.84 8.78 2.00
CA LYS A 230 -0.34 9.64 1.74
C LYS A 230 -1.62 8.82 1.60
N GLY A 231 -1.55 7.68 0.93
CA GLY A 231 -2.66 6.75 0.80
C GLY A 231 -3.07 6.16 2.16
N PHE A 232 -2.10 5.77 2.98
CA PHE A 232 -2.35 5.35 4.36
C PHE A 232 -3.10 6.43 5.18
N MET A 233 -2.62 7.67 5.17
CA MET A 233 -3.25 8.79 5.91
C MET A 233 -4.66 9.15 5.42
N THR A 234 -4.95 8.91 4.14
CA THR A 234 -6.24 9.27 3.51
C THR A 234 -7.20 8.09 3.39
N GLY A 235 -6.85 6.92 3.95
CA GLY A 235 -7.66 5.70 3.85
C GLY A 235 -7.69 5.07 2.44
N GLN A 236 -6.75 5.45 1.57
CA GLN A 236 -6.58 4.89 0.23
C GLN A 236 -5.62 3.68 0.25
N GLY A 237 -5.20 3.21 -0.94
CA GLY A 237 -4.30 2.08 -1.08
C GLY A 237 -2.86 2.41 -0.70
N TYR A 238 -2.26 1.57 0.14
CA TYR A 238 -0.86 1.56 0.51
C TYR A 238 -0.37 0.11 0.65
N MET A 239 0.94 -0.09 0.69
CA MET A 239 1.56 -1.42 0.77
C MET A 239 2.70 -1.43 1.77
N ILE A 240 3.01 -2.60 2.31
CA ILE A 240 4.26 -2.85 3.04
C ILE A 240 5.09 -3.76 2.17
N GLY A 241 6.29 -3.33 1.77
CA GLY A 241 7.12 -4.09 0.82
C GLY A 241 8.46 -4.47 1.41
N LEU A 242 8.75 -5.76 1.48
CA LEU A 242 10.04 -6.28 1.91
C LEU A 242 10.61 -7.19 0.82
N SER A 243 11.87 -6.99 0.46
CA SER A 243 12.55 -7.81 -0.53
C SER A 243 13.97 -8.15 -0.12
N LEU A 244 14.50 -9.22 -0.70
CA LEU A 244 15.88 -9.64 -0.53
C LEU A 244 16.57 -9.63 -1.90
N LEU A 245 17.69 -8.93 -1.96
CA LEU A 245 18.54 -8.82 -3.14
C LEU A 245 19.85 -9.59 -2.92
N VAL A 246 20.39 -10.15 -4.00
CA VAL A 246 21.75 -10.69 -4.10
C VAL A 246 22.41 -10.05 -5.31
N ASP A 247 23.53 -9.36 -5.11
CA ASP A 247 24.31 -8.72 -6.19
C ASP A 247 23.46 -7.78 -7.08
N GLY A 248 22.50 -7.07 -6.47
CA GLY A 248 21.60 -6.13 -7.16
C GLY A 248 20.45 -6.78 -7.91
N GLU A 249 20.29 -8.10 -7.81
CA GLU A 249 19.13 -8.83 -8.32
C GLU A 249 18.16 -9.18 -7.19
N VAL A 250 16.87 -8.91 -7.37
CA VAL A 250 15.83 -9.32 -6.41
C VAL A 250 15.58 -10.83 -6.52
N ILE A 251 15.69 -11.53 -5.39
CA ILE A 251 15.51 -12.99 -5.32
C ILE A 251 14.28 -13.42 -4.50
N MET A 252 13.76 -12.52 -3.66
CA MET A 252 12.53 -12.72 -2.87
C MET A 252 11.81 -11.39 -2.65
N GLY A 253 10.48 -11.41 -2.63
CA GLY A 253 9.64 -10.27 -2.25
C GLY A 253 8.42 -10.71 -1.44
N VAL A 254 8.03 -9.93 -0.44
CA VAL A 254 6.82 -10.09 0.37
C VAL A 254 6.11 -8.74 0.43
N MET A 255 4.93 -8.68 -0.19
CA MET A 255 4.09 -7.49 -0.25
C MET A 255 2.84 -7.70 0.60
N GLY A 256 2.70 -6.89 1.65
CA GLY A 256 1.53 -6.85 2.51
C GLY A 256 0.56 -5.76 2.06
N ASN A 257 -0.70 -6.13 1.89
CA ASN A 257 -1.83 -5.25 1.61
C ASN A 257 -2.82 -5.30 2.80
N PRO A 258 -2.71 -4.39 3.78
CA PRO A 258 -3.60 -4.35 4.94
C PRO A 258 -5.08 -4.14 4.58
N ASN A 259 -5.35 -3.58 3.40
CA ASN A 259 -6.68 -3.24 2.91
C ASN A 259 -7.25 -4.31 1.96
N ALA A 260 -6.61 -5.47 1.83
CA ALA A 260 -7.06 -6.54 0.95
C ALA A 260 -8.43 -7.09 1.39
N VAL A 261 -9.39 -7.09 0.45
CA VAL A 261 -10.76 -7.62 0.69
C VAL A 261 -11.02 -8.89 -0.11
N THR A 262 -10.58 -8.92 -1.37
CA THR A 262 -10.89 -9.99 -2.33
C THR A 262 -9.77 -11.00 -2.54
N THR A 263 -8.60 -10.74 -1.95
CA THR A 263 -7.41 -11.59 -2.02
C THR A 263 -6.88 -11.80 -0.62
N PRO A 264 -6.05 -12.83 -0.40
CA PRO A 264 -5.22 -12.86 0.79
C PRO A 264 -4.36 -11.59 0.87
N PRO A 265 -4.06 -11.11 2.09
CA PRO A 265 -3.39 -9.83 2.28
C PRO A 265 -1.89 -9.88 1.99
N ILE A 266 -1.26 -11.06 1.96
CA ILE A 266 0.17 -11.17 1.65
C ILE A 266 0.38 -11.89 0.33
N MET A 267 1.13 -11.24 -0.55
CA MET A 267 1.66 -11.79 -1.78
C MET A 267 3.18 -12.00 -1.61
N LEU A 268 3.65 -13.22 -1.86
CA LEU A 268 5.05 -13.61 -1.71
C LEU A 268 5.57 -14.18 -3.04
N ALA A 269 6.79 -13.82 -3.39
CA ALA A 269 7.47 -14.36 -4.56
C ALA A 269 8.90 -14.79 -4.19
N VAL A 270 9.32 -15.95 -4.67
CA VAL A 270 10.71 -16.39 -4.67
C VAL A 270 11.10 -16.66 -6.12
N LYS A 271 12.26 -16.15 -6.54
CA LYS A 271 12.71 -16.23 -7.93
C LYS A 271 12.69 -17.69 -8.44
N GLY A 272 11.97 -17.92 -9.53
CA GLY A 272 11.79 -19.22 -10.17
C GLY A 272 10.85 -20.19 -9.44
N GLN A 273 10.15 -19.75 -8.40
CA GLN A 273 9.21 -20.60 -7.63
C GLN A 273 7.75 -20.14 -7.75
N GLY A 274 7.50 -19.04 -8.46
CA GLY A 274 6.16 -18.51 -8.66
C GLY A 274 5.65 -17.69 -7.47
N LEU A 275 4.37 -17.32 -7.57
CA LEU A 275 3.67 -16.54 -6.58
C LEU A 275 3.04 -17.45 -5.52
N HIS A 276 3.13 -17.01 -4.27
CA HIS A 276 2.52 -17.65 -3.11
C HIS A 276 1.69 -16.62 -2.34
N TRP A 277 0.71 -17.12 -1.61
CA TRP A 277 -0.24 -16.28 -0.87
C TRP A 277 -0.23 -16.64 0.60
N TRP A 278 -0.29 -15.65 1.48
CA TRP A 278 -0.33 -15.86 2.93
C TRP A 278 -1.50 -15.14 3.57
N PRO A 279 -2.04 -15.68 4.68
CA PRO A 279 -2.98 -14.93 5.52
C PRO A 279 -2.27 -13.78 6.24
N GLY A 280 -3.06 -12.83 6.73
CA GLY A 280 -2.55 -11.72 7.55
C GLY A 280 -2.05 -12.17 8.92
N GLU A 281 -2.46 -13.38 9.35
CA GLU A 281 -1.98 -14.04 10.56
C GLU A 281 -1.85 -15.55 10.31
N GLY A 282 -0.80 -16.15 10.84
CA GLY A 282 -0.56 -17.60 10.75
C GLY A 282 0.68 -17.95 9.94
N THR A 283 1.05 -19.23 9.96
CA THR A 283 2.42 -19.65 9.62
C THR A 283 2.57 -20.25 8.23
N GLY A 284 1.48 -20.54 7.51
CA GLY A 284 1.53 -21.32 6.27
C GLY A 284 0.89 -20.62 5.07
N PRO A 285 1.34 -20.98 3.85
CA PRO A 285 0.76 -20.46 2.63
C PRO A 285 -0.69 -20.95 2.43
N LEU A 286 -1.44 -20.20 1.63
CA LEU A 286 -2.80 -20.51 1.21
C LEU A 286 -2.78 -21.09 -0.20
N ASP A 287 -3.67 -22.06 -0.43
CA ASP A 287 -4.00 -22.51 -1.78
C ASP A 287 -4.95 -21.49 -2.42
N PHE A 288 -4.36 -20.48 -3.06
CA PHE A 288 -5.08 -19.41 -3.73
C PHE A 288 -4.41 -19.08 -5.06
N GLU A 289 -5.23 -19.02 -6.11
CA GLU A 289 -4.81 -18.59 -7.43
C GLU A 289 -5.83 -17.54 -7.91
N PRO A 290 -5.38 -16.32 -8.29
CA PRO A 290 -6.30 -15.32 -8.82
C PRO A 290 -7.01 -15.85 -10.08
N PRO A 291 -8.34 -15.70 -10.17
CA PRO A 291 -9.06 -16.14 -11.36
C PRO A 291 -8.64 -15.32 -12.58
N LYS A 292 -8.69 -15.93 -13.77
CA LYS A 292 -8.49 -15.21 -15.03
C LYS A 292 -9.48 -14.03 -15.10
N PRO A 293 -9.01 -12.79 -15.30
CA PRO A 293 -9.88 -11.62 -15.27
C PRO A 293 -10.74 -11.53 -16.53
N ASN A 294 -11.92 -10.91 -16.42
CA ASN A 294 -12.87 -10.80 -17.52
C ASN A 294 -12.28 -10.11 -18.76
N TRP A 295 -11.49 -9.06 -18.57
CA TRP A 295 -10.84 -8.36 -19.69
C TRP A 295 -9.89 -9.30 -20.47
N ALA A 296 -9.23 -10.25 -19.80
CA ALA A 296 -8.33 -11.19 -20.47
C ALA A 296 -9.06 -12.31 -21.24
N ALA A 297 -10.38 -12.45 -21.03
CA ALA A 297 -11.22 -13.36 -21.78
C ALA A 297 -11.88 -12.68 -23.00
N GLN A 298 -11.76 -11.36 -23.12
CA GLN A 298 -12.30 -10.58 -24.23
C GLN A 298 -11.27 -10.50 -25.37
N ASP A 299 -11.79 -10.45 -26.59
CA ASP A 299 -10.99 -10.08 -27.77
C ASP A 299 -11.05 -8.58 -27.98
N PHE A 300 -9.89 -7.96 -28.18
CA PHE A 300 -9.78 -6.54 -28.50
C PHE A 300 -9.22 -6.35 -29.93
N PRO A 301 -10.05 -6.52 -30.98
CA PRO A 301 -9.59 -6.59 -32.36
C PRO A 301 -9.05 -5.27 -32.93
N LEU A 302 -9.34 -4.14 -32.27
CA LEU A 302 -8.96 -2.79 -32.72
C LEU A 302 -7.80 -2.18 -31.91
N LEU A 303 -7.10 -2.98 -31.07
CA LEU A 303 -6.00 -2.49 -30.23
C LEU A 303 -4.93 -1.77 -31.03
N SER A 304 -4.93 -0.46 -30.89
CA SER A 304 -3.93 0.45 -31.46
C SER A 304 -3.81 1.70 -30.60
N SER A 305 -2.72 2.42 -30.78
CA SER A 305 -2.52 3.75 -30.20
C SER A 305 -3.42 4.84 -30.81
N ALA A 306 -4.29 4.50 -31.78
CA ALA A 306 -5.20 5.41 -32.47
C ALA A 306 -6.69 5.11 -32.19
N MET A 307 -6.99 4.36 -31.12
CA MET A 307 -8.37 4.06 -30.74
C MET A 307 -9.09 5.33 -30.25
N ALA A 308 -10.32 5.51 -30.72
CA ALA A 308 -11.21 6.59 -30.31
C ALA A 308 -11.92 6.27 -28.98
N GLU A 309 -12.37 7.32 -28.30
CA GLU A 309 -13.14 7.24 -27.06
C GLU A 309 -14.39 6.35 -27.19
N GLY A 310 -14.69 5.54 -26.16
CA GLY A 310 -15.89 4.69 -26.10
C GLY A 310 -15.76 3.28 -26.69
N CYS A 311 -14.58 2.88 -27.18
CA CYS A 311 -14.30 1.47 -27.51
C CYS A 311 -13.97 0.65 -26.25
N ASP A 312 -14.17 -0.67 -26.28
CA ASP A 312 -13.67 -1.55 -25.21
C ASP A 312 -12.14 -1.62 -25.24
N TYR A 313 -11.51 -1.49 -24.06
CA TYR A 313 -10.07 -1.54 -23.89
C TYR A 313 -9.68 -2.32 -22.62
N PRO A 314 -8.48 -2.92 -22.58
CA PRO A 314 -7.99 -3.55 -21.37
C PRO A 314 -7.70 -2.49 -20.29
N PRO A 315 -8.06 -2.74 -19.02
CA PRO A 315 -7.79 -1.81 -17.93
C PRO A 315 -6.28 -1.67 -17.74
N TRP A 316 -5.79 -0.44 -17.68
CA TRP A 316 -4.35 -0.14 -17.56
C TRP A 316 -4.12 1.01 -16.58
N LEU A 317 -2.88 1.14 -16.12
CA LEU A 317 -2.49 2.13 -15.13
C LEU A 317 -1.39 3.03 -15.67
N LEU A 318 -1.40 4.27 -15.21
CA LEU A 318 -0.32 5.22 -15.40
C LEU A 318 0.11 5.72 -14.03
N SER A 319 1.39 5.61 -13.70
CA SER A 319 1.96 6.23 -12.50
C SER A 319 2.38 7.65 -12.83
N PRO A 320 1.65 8.70 -12.38
CA PRO A 320 1.92 10.06 -12.81
C PRO A 320 2.74 10.83 -11.77
N GLN A 321 3.84 11.46 -12.19
CA GLN A 321 4.33 12.70 -11.56
C GLN A 321 4.31 13.92 -12.48
N SER A 322 4.12 13.79 -13.82
CA SER A 322 3.96 14.97 -14.70
C SER A 322 3.39 14.78 -16.12
N THR A 323 3.11 13.57 -16.63
CA THR A 323 2.92 13.37 -18.10
C THR A 323 1.71 12.52 -18.53
N ARG A 324 0.51 12.82 -18.00
CA ARG A 324 -0.73 12.11 -18.42
C ARG A 324 -1.02 12.22 -19.93
N ASP A 325 -0.64 13.32 -20.59
CA ASP A 325 -1.07 13.59 -21.97
C ASP A 325 -0.33 12.78 -23.04
N ALA A 326 0.88 12.29 -22.74
CA ALA A 326 1.75 11.61 -23.70
C ALA A 326 1.59 10.07 -23.71
N CYS A 327 1.11 9.47 -22.61
CA CYS A 327 0.97 8.02 -22.49
C CYS A 327 -0.36 7.53 -23.06
N ARG A 328 -0.33 7.01 -24.28
CA ARG A 328 -1.55 6.54 -24.96
C ARG A 328 -1.36 5.16 -25.58
N PRO A 329 -1.05 4.13 -24.76
CA PRO A 329 -0.85 2.77 -25.27
C PRO A 329 -2.09 2.26 -26.00
N PHE A 330 -3.28 2.68 -25.56
CA PHE A 330 -4.56 2.26 -26.12
C PHE A 330 -5.37 3.45 -26.66
N GLY A 331 -4.70 4.46 -27.22
CA GLY A 331 -5.33 5.66 -27.78
C GLY A 331 -5.90 6.59 -26.70
N ASP A 332 -7.15 7.02 -26.88
CA ASP A 332 -7.85 7.89 -25.92
C ASP A 332 -8.42 7.15 -24.70
N ALA A 333 -8.18 5.84 -24.58
CA ALA A 333 -8.59 5.06 -23.43
C ALA A 333 -7.95 5.59 -22.13
N PRO A 334 -8.74 6.05 -21.15
CA PRO A 334 -8.20 6.59 -19.91
C PRO A 334 -7.49 5.51 -19.09
N ALA A 335 -6.39 5.89 -18.44
CA ALA A 335 -5.78 5.07 -17.39
C ALA A 335 -6.69 5.06 -16.15
N SER A 336 -6.76 3.92 -15.45
CA SER A 336 -7.45 3.85 -14.17
C SER A 336 -6.73 4.71 -13.13
N ASP A 337 -7.50 5.44 -12.31
CA ASP A 337 -6.99 6.32 -11.26
C ASP A 337 -6.73 5.53 -9.96
N LEU A 338 -5.91 4.47 -10.04
CA LEU A 338 -5.56 3.63 -8.88
C LEU A 338 -4.22 4.05 -8.24
N CYS A 339 -3.68 5.23 -8.57
CA CYS A 339 -2.27 5.51 -8.33
C CYS A 339 -2.01 6.59 -7.28
N CYS A 340 -1.61 6.14 -6.08
CA CYS A 340 -1.08 6.98 -5.00
C CYS A 340 0.46 6.87 -4.92
N GLY A 341 1.18 6.74 -6.04
CA GLY A 341 2.63 6.45 -6.07
C GLY A 341 3.02 5.03 -5.63
N SER A 342 2.17 4.36 -4.87
CA SER A 342 2.37 3.07 -4.19
C SER A 342 2.54 1.82 -5.09
N MET A 343 3.07 0.75 -4.50
CA MET A 343 3.22 -0.62 -4.99
C MET A 343 1.89 -1.31 -5.27
N VAL A 344 0.76 -0.68 -4.90
CA VAL A 344 -0.60 -1.08 -5.31
C VAL A 344 -0.68 -1.35 -6.82
N LYS A 345 0.05 -0.59 -7.64
CA LYS A 345 0.15 -0.80 -9.09
C LYS A 345 0.71 -2.17 -9.47
N TYR A 346 1.74 -2.66 -8.77
CA TYR A 346 2.29 -4.00 -8.99
C TYR A 346 1.32 -5.08 -8.53
N PHE A 347 0.72 -4.90 -7.35
CA PHE A 347 -0.29 -5.82 -6.82
C PHE A 347 -1.45 -6.00 -7.82
N ALA A 348 -1.97 -4.88 -8.35
CA ALA A 348 -3.04 -4.86 -9.35
C ALA A 348 -2.67 -5.65 -10.63
N VAL A 349 -1.43 -5.49 -11.12
CA VAL A 349 -0.95 -6.21 -12.30
C VAL A 349 -0.75 -7.71 -12.03
N ALA A 350 -0.17 -8.08 -10.89
CA ALA A 350 0.10 -9.47 -10.51
C ALA A 350 -1.18 -10.28 -10.25
N VAL A 351 -2.21 -9.65 -9.66
CA VAL A 351 -3.56 -10.22 -9.48
C VAL A 351 -4.36 -10.23 -10.78
N GLY A 352 -4.01 -9.37 -11.74
CA GLY A 352 -4.67 -9.27 -13.05
C GLY A 352 -5.87 -8.34 -13.07
N THR A 353 -6.02 -7.43 -12.11
CA THR A 353 -7.07 -6.40 -12.22
C THR A 353 -6.77 -5.44 -13.37
N HIS A 354 -5.49 -5.28 -13.72
CA HIS A 354 -5.02 -4.45 -14.83
C HIS A 354 -4.08 -5.26 -15.75
N CYS A 355 -4.08 -4.95 -17.04
CA CYS A 355 -3.23 -5.62 -18.03
C CYS A 355 -1.76 -5.21 -17.91
N GLY A 356 -1.51 -4.02 -17.37
CA GLY A 356 -0.18 -3.47 -17.19
C GLY A 356 -0.21 -2.03 -16.71
N TYR A 357 0.99 -1.48 -16.47
CA TYR A 357 1.18 -0.07 -16.16
C TYR A 357 2.44 0.48 -16.80
N VAL A 358 2.43 1.80 -17.02
CA VAL A 358 3.61 2.59 -17.40
C VAL A 358 3.94 3.56 -16.28
N GLN A 359 5.23 3.68 -15.96
CA GLN A 359 5.79 4.69 -15.08
C GLN A 359 6.93 5.39 -15.82
N TYR A 360 6.98 6.72 -15.83
CA TYR A 360 7.92 7.47 -16.67
C TYR A 360 9.20 7.90 -16.00
N GLU A 361 9.22 7.95 -14.67
CA GLU A 361 10.41 8.42 -13.99
C GLU A 361 11.58 7.45 -14.27
N GLU A 362 12.68 8.01 -14.76
CA GLU A 362 13.88 7.24 -15.05
C GLU A 362 14.79 7.10 -13.84
N GLN A 363 14.60 7.92 -12.80
CA GLN A 363 15.38 7.91 -11.57
C GLN A 363 14.49 7.46 -10.43
N LEU A 364 14.73 6.24 -9.94
CA LEU A 364 13.79 5.55 -9.08
C LEU A 364 14.47 5.09 -7.78
N LYS A 365 13.66 4.89 -6.74
CA LYS A 365 14.08 4.36 -5.44
C LYS A 365 13.92 2.84 -5.45
N THR A 366 14.88 2.09 -4.93
CA THR A 366 14.85 0.62 -4.98
C THR A 366 13.69 0.02 -4.19
N TRP A 367 13.34 0.61 -3.04
CA TRP A 367 12.29 0.10 -2.15
C TRP A 367 10.87 0.20 -2.75
N ASP A 368 10.57 1.23 -3.54
CA ASP A 368 9.28 1.40 -4.26
C ASP A 368 9.02 0.30 -5.33
N HIS A 369 10.05 -0.46 -5.73
CA HIS A 369 10.01 -1.29 -6.94
C HIS A 369 10.46 -2.74 -6.75
N ALA A 370 11.49 -3.02 -5.94
CA ALA A 370 12.10 -4.35 -5.87
C ALA A 370 11.08 -5.44 -5.52
N CYS A 371 10.29 -5.22 -4.47
CA CYS A 371 9.26 -6.17 -4.04
C CYS A 371 8.15 -6.33 -5.10
N GLY A 372 7.68 -5.25 -5.71
CA GLY A 372 6.64 -5.30 -6.73
C GLY A 372 7.08 -5.99 -8.03
N ILE A 373 8.32 -5.77 -8.46
CA ILE A 373 8.87 -6.33 -9.69
C ILE A 373 8.90 -7.86 -9.63
N ILE A 374 9.47 -8.42 -8.56
CA ILE A 374 9.56 -9.88 -8.44
C ILE A 374 8.16 -10.51 -8.32
N CYS A 375 7.23 -9.88 -7.60
CA CYS A 375 5.86 -10.36 -7.49
C CYS A 375 5.14 -10.41 -8.84
N VAL A 376 5.33 -9.42 -9.71
CA VAL A 376 4.78 -9.48 -11.08
C VAL A 376 5.48 -10.56 -11.90
N GLN A 377 6.80 -10.62 -11.90
CA GLN A 377 7.57 -11.60 -12.69
C GLN A 377 7.21 -13.05 -12.32
N GLU A 378 7.07 -13.34 -11.03
CA GLU A 378 6.72 -14.67 -10.51
C GLU A 378 5.20 -14.95 -10.55
N SER A 379 4.37 -13.99 -10.96
CA SER A 379 2.95 -14.26 -11.25
C SER A 379 2.78 -15.17 -12.49
N GLY A 380 3.84 -15.43 -13.26
CA GLY A 380 3.87 -16.46 -14.30
C GLY A 380 3.31 -16.01 -15.65
N GLY A 381 3.06 -16.96 -16.57
CA GLY A 381 2.56 -16.66 -17.93
C GLY A 381 3.47 -15.69 -18.70
N ALA A 382 2.87 -14.66 -19.31
CA ALA A 382 3.59 -13.60 -20.04
C ALA A 382 3.97 -12.40 -19.15
N ALA A 383 3.93 -12.56 -17.82
CA ALA A 383 4.19 -11.46 -16.90
C ALA A 383 5.63 -10.98 -17.06
N SER A 384 5.81 -9.66 -17.04
CA SER A 384 7.13 -9.07 -17.21
C SER A 384 7.18 -7.67 -16.64
N VAL A 385 8.35 -7.29 -16.15
CA VAL A 385 8.67 -5.91 -15.83
C VAL A 385 10.01 -5.56 -16.47
N THR A 386 10.01 -4.53 -17.29
CA THR A 386 11.18 -4.05 -18.04
C THR A 386 11.23 -2.53 -18.05
N ASP A 387 12.33 -1.98 -18.52
CA ASP A 387 12.36 -0.59 -18.99
C ASP A 387 11.69 -0.45 -20.39
N ALA A 388 11.61 0.77 -20.92
CA ALA A 388 11.08 1.02 -22.26
C ALA A 388 11.98 0.49 -23.40
N ALA A 389 13.25 0.20 -23.12
CA ALA A 389 14.15 -0.50 -24.02
C ALA A 389 14.01 -2.03 -23.94
N ASN A 390 13.00 -2.53 -23.21
CA ASN A 390 12.72 -3.94 -22.97
C ASN A 390 13.87 -4.70 -22.27
N LYS A 391 14.63 -4.00 -21.41
CA LYS A 391 15.67 -4.58 -20.56
C LYS A 391 15.14 -4.87 -19.16
N HIS A 392 15.71 -5.88 -18.51
CA HIS A 392 15.41 -6.18 -17.11
C HIS A 392 15.91 -5.06 -16.18
N VAL A 393 15.12 -4.75 -15.17
CA VAL A 393 15.48 -3.79 -14.12
C VAL A 393 16.41 -4.47 -13.12
N THR A 394 17.47 -3.76 -12.73
CA THR A 394 18.45 -4.20 -11.71
C THR A 394 18.64 -3.09 -10.68
N PHE A 395 19.09 -3.44 -9.49
CA PHE A 395 19.13 -2.54 -8.33
C PHE A 395 20.56 -2.38 -7.80
N PRO A 396 21.38 -1.52 -8.40
CA PRO A 396 22.78 -1.32 -8.00
C PRO A 396 22.95 -0.62 -6.65
N GLY A 397 21.90 -0.04 -6.06
CA GLY A 397 21.98 0.70 -4.80
C GLY A 397 20.62 1.20 -4.33
N ARG A 398 20.59 2.27 -3.51
CA ARG A 398 19.35 2.92 -3.03
C ARG A 398 18.50 3.50 -4.16
N ARG A 399 19.18 3.94 -5.23
CA ARG A 399 18.56 4.47 -6.44
C ARG A 399 19.06 3.68 -7.64
N PHE A 400 18.24 3.64 -8.68
CA PHE A 400 18.58 3.03 -9.95
C PHE A 400 18.00 3.85 -11.10
N SER A 401 18.50 3.57 -12.31
CA SER A 401 18.01 4.24 -13.50
C SER A 401 17.50 3.25 -14.54
N VAL A 402 16.46 3.64 -15.25
CA VAL A 402 15.84 2.87 -16.34
C VAL A 402 15.65 3.77 -17.56
N HIS A 403 15.67 3.19 -18.76
CA HIS A 403 15.45 3.93 -19.99
C HIS A 403 13.94 4.08 -20.28
N GLY A 404 13.44 5.31 -20.35
CA GLY A 404 12.04 5.61 -20.67
C GLY A 404 11.04 5.12 -19.61
N GLY A 405 11.51 4.88 -18.39
CA GLY A 405 10.68 4.45 -17.26
C GLY A 405 10.46 2.93 -17.16
N ILE A 406 9.50 2.50 -16.33
CA ILE A 406 9.14 1.10 -16.10
C ILE A 406 7.86 0.75 -16.85
N VAL A 407 7.88 -0.40 -17.52
CA VAL A 407 6.72 -1.06 -18.11
C VAL A 407 6.50 -2.39 -17.41
N SER A 408 5.32 -2.55 -16.82
CA SER A 408 4.90 -3.78 -16.15
C SER A 408 3.69 -4.37 -16.86
N CYS A 409 3.69 -5.69 -17.07
CA CYS A 409 2.65 -6.39 -17.81
C CYS A 409 2.19 -7.62 -17.02
N SER A 410 0.87 -7.81 -16.99
CA SER A 410 0.23 -8.95 -16.33
C SER A 410 0.50 -10.25 -17.07
N ARG A 411 0.40 -11.37 -16.37
CA ARG A 411 0.51 -12.73 -16.96
C ARG A 411 -0.47 -12.99 -18.11
N TRP A 412 -1.60 -12.27 -18.11
CA TRP A 412 -2.65 -12.35 -19.14
C TRP A 412 -2.54 -11.30 -20.24
N CYS A 413 -1.52 -10.44 -20.19
CA CYS A 413 -1.29 -9.42 -21.20
C CYS A 413 -0.91 -10.08 -22.54
N THR A 414 -1.56 -9.67 -23.64
CA THR A 414 -1.22 -10.19 -24.97
C THR A 414 0.08 -9.57 -25.49
N PRO A 415 0.78 -10.20 -26.46
CA PRO A 415 1.95 -9.60 -27.08
C PRO A 415 1.69 -8.21 -27.68
N GLN A 416 0.49 -8.00 -28.24
CA GLN A 416 0.08 -6.71 -28.81
C GLN A 416 -0.09 -5.65 -27.71
N MET A 417 -0.73 -5.98 -26.58
CA MET A 417 -0.87 -5.07 -25.45
C MET A 417 0.48 -4.68 -24.87
N ARG A 418 1.37 -5.66 -24.67
CA ARG A 418 2.74 -5.42 -24.18
C ARG A 418 3.51 -4.50 -25.12
N LYS A 419 3.43 -4.74 -26.43
CA LYS A 419 4.07 -3.89 -27.43
C LYS A 419 3.61 -2.44 -27.32
N LEU A 420 2.28 -2.22 -27.24
CA LEU A 420 1.70 -0.88 -27.12
C LEU A 420 2.11 -0.16 -25.83
N LEU A 421 2.19 -0.87 -24.71
CA LEU A 421 2.69 -0.32 -23.44
C LEU A 421 4.17 0.10 -23.54
N ILE A 422 5.01 -0.71 -24.16
CA ILE A 422 6.43 -0.40 -24.39
C ILE A 422 6.59 0.79 -25.33
N GLU A 423 5.84 0.82 -26.44
CA GLU A 423 5.88 1.94 -27.40
C GLU A 423 5.42 3.26 -26.76
N ALA A 424 4.39 3.22 -25.90
CA ALA A 424 3.92 4.41 -25.17
C ALA A 424 4.93 4.90 -24.12
N ALA A 425 5.69 3.99 -23.50
CA ALA A 425 6.78 4.36 -22.60
C ALA A 425 7.96 4.98 -23.38
N ALA A 426 8.34 4.38 -24.53
CA ALA A 426 9.45 4.82 -25.36
C ALA A 426 9.17 6.14 -26.11
N GLY A 427 7.92 6.46 -26.43
CA GLY A 427 7.53 7.67 -27.15
C GLY A 427 7.85 9.00 -26.44
N ASN A 428 8.25 8.96 -25.17
CA ASN A 428 8.75 10.10 -24.40
C ASN A 428 10.29 10.19 -24.34
N ALA A 429 11.02 9.23 -24.92
CA ALA A 429 12.49 9.20 -24.91
C ALA A 429 13.14 9.96 -26.09
N LEU A 430 12.41 10.88 -26.73
CA LEU A 430 12.87 11.66 -27.89
C LEU A 430 13.21 13.11 -27.54
#